data_AF-A0A2E9RCB4-F1
#
_entry.id   AF-A0A2E9RCB4-F1
#
_cell.length_a   1.000
_cell.length_b   1.000
_cell.length_c   1.000
_cell.angle_alpha   90.00
_cell.angle_beta   90.00
_cell.angle_gamma   90.00
#
_symmetry.space_group_name_H-M   'P 1'
#
loop_
_entity.id
_entity.type
_entity.pdbx_description
1 polymer ?
#
loop_
_entity_poly.entity_id
_entity_poly.type
_entity_poly.pdbx_seq_one_letter_code
_entity_poly.pdbx_strand_id
1 'polypeptide(L)'
;GLGVLDPQRLRSWYGEPDSDVKSRYFSRLSELGDRNAQITAAQRDRFWTWYGGRTLELVDQVNDDPASAARVFPNSDIIWAELDLMQRTEMIVSIDDFLRRRTLLAQTTDARDLAVAVENAELDRLFLS
;
A
#
# COMPACT_ATOMS: atom_id res chain seq x y z
N GLY A 1 7.16 32.96 -14.22
CA GLY A 1 7.48 31.63 -13.66
C GLY A 1 8.61 31.05 -14.47
N LEU A 2 9.76 30.78 -13.83
CA LEU A 2 10.92 30.18 -14.51
C LEU A 2 10.65 28.69 -14.72
N GLY A 3 9.99 28.36 -15.83
CA GLY A 3 9.87 27.00 -16.31
C GLY A 3 11.22 26.54 -16.84
N VAL A 4 11.92 25.71 -16.08
CA VAL A 4 13.02 24.93 -16.64
C VAL A 4 12.39 23.98 -17.65
N LEU A 5 12.64 24.22 -18.93
CA LEU A 5 12.32 23.28 -19.99
C LEU A 5 13.26 22.10 -19.81
N ASP A 6 12.76 20.99 -19.25
CA ASP A 6 13.52 19.75 -19.15
C ASP A 6 13.55 19.07 -20.54
N PRO A 7 14.71 19.05 -21.23
CA PRO A 7 14.85 18.40 -22.53
C PRO A 7 14.77 16.85 -22.43
N GLN A 8 14.62 16.29 -21.22
CA GLN A 8 14.45 14.87 -20.97
C GLN A 8 13.00 14.43 -20.75
N ARG A 9 12.00 15.31 -20.94
CA ARG A 9 10.56 15.00 -20.83
C ARG A 9 10.05 13.80 -21.66
N LEU A 10 10.88 13.26 -22.56
CA LEU A 10 10.60 12.09 -23.41
C LEU A 10 11.27 10.80 -22.93
N ARG A 11 12.06 10.83 -21.84
CA ARG A 11 12.65 9.62 -21.26
C ARG A 11 11.82 9.21 -20.05
N SER A 12 11.30 7.98 -20.07
CA SER A 12 10.72 7.36 -18.88
C SER A 12 11.74 7.43 -17.74
N TRP A 13 11.28 7.78 -16.54
CA TRP A 13 12.18 7.86 -15.39
C TRP A 13 12.72 6.45 -15.10
N TYR A 14 14.00 6.32 -14.74
CA TYR A 14 14.53 5.02 -14.33
C TYR A 14 13.73 4.49 -13.13
N GLY A 15 13.02 3.38 -13.32
CA GLY A 15 12.14 2.78 -12.32
C GLY A 15 10.64 3.09 -12.50
N GLU A 16 10.27 3.97 -13.45
CA GLU A 16 8.87 4.08 -13.86
C GLU A 16 8.46 2.79 -14.57
N PRO A 17 7.47 2.05 -14.03
CA PRO A 17 7.02 0.83 -14.68
C PRO A 17 6.45 1.18 -16.06
N ASP A 18 6.63 0.28 -17.02
CA ASP A 18 6.07 0.49 -18.36
C ASP A 18 4.56 0.73 -18.27
N SER A 19 4.05 1.57 -19.18
CA SER A 19 2.62 1.89 -19.29
C SER A 19 1.73 0.64 -19.37
N ASP A 20 2.26 -0.46 -19.92
CA ASP A 20 1.63 -1.78 -19.93
C ASP A 20 1.37 -2.33 -18.52
N VAL A 21 2.33 -2.19 -17.60
CA VAL A 21 2.21 -2.66 -16.20
C VAL A 21 1.09 -1.93 -15.48
N LYS A 22 0.98 -0.61 -15.70
CA LYS A 22 -0.10 0.20 -15.11
C LYS A 22 -1.46 -0.23 -15.63
N SER A 23 -1.57 -0.45 -16.95
CA SER A 23 -2.80 -0.93 -17.58
C SER A 23 -3.22 -2.28 -16.99
N ARG A 24 -2.28 -3.25 -16.91
CA ARG A 24 -2.51 -4.56 -16.30
C ARG A 24 -2.97 -4.47 -14.85
N TYR A 25 -2.41 -3.55 -14.07
CA TYR A 25 -2.85 -3.32 -12.68
C TYR A 25 -4.31 -2.90 -12.60
N PHE A 26 -4.73 -1.90 -13.40
CA PHE A 26 -6.12 -1.46 -13.41
C PHE A 26 -7.09 -2.51 -13.99
N SER A 27 -6.63 -3.30 -14.97
CA SER A 27 -7.38 -4.46 -15.47
C SER A 27 -7.61 -5.49 -14.38
N ARG A 28 -6.56 -5.92 -13.66
CA ARG A 28 -6.69 -6.89 -12.55
C ARG A 28 -7.57 -6.37 -11.41
N LEU A 29 -7.47 -5.09 -11.07
CA LEU A 29 -8.38 -4.47 -10.10
C LEU A 29 -9.85 -4.56 -10.55
N SER A 30 -10.10 -4.42 -11.85
CA SER A 30 -11.45 -4.53 -12.40
C SER A 30 -11.95 -5.97 -12.37
N GLU A 31 -11.06 -6.94 -12.58
CA GLU A 31 -11.34 -8.39 -12.52
C GLU A 31 -11.69 -8.88 -11.11
N LEU A 32 -11.29 -8.17 -10.04
CA LEU A 32 -11.70 -8.48 -8.66
C LEU A 32 -13.23 -8.43 -8.43
N GLY A 33 -13.98 -7.73 -9.29
CA GLY A 33 -15.44 -7.62 -9.19
C GLY A 33 -15.90 -7.10 -7.83
N ASP A 34 -16.85 -7.78 -7.19
CA ASP A 34 -17.40 -7.40 -5.87
C ASP A 34 -16.34 -7.42 -4.75
N ARG A 35 -15.24 -8.17 -4.91
CA ARG A 35 -14.13 -8.19 -3.94
C ARG A 35 -13.36 -6.86 -3.91
N ASN A 36 -13.45 -6.08 -5.00
CA ASN A 36 -12.88 -4.73 -5.10
C ASN A 36 -13.64 -3.71 -4.22
N ALA A 37 -14.81 -4.05 -3.68
CA ALA A 37 -15.62 -3.12 -2.88
C ALA A 37 -14.89 -2.62 -1.62
N GLN A 38 -13.91 -3.37 -1.12
CA GLN A 38 -13.10 -2.98 0.03
C GLN A 38 -11.94 -2.03 -0.33
N ILE A 39 -11.60 -1.89 -1.62
CA ILE A 39 -10.53 -1.01 -2.09
C ILE A 39 -11.14 0.23 -2.76
N THR A 40 -11.00 1.37 -2.09
CA THR A 40 -11.46 2.67 -2.57
C THR A 40 -10.66 3.16 -3.78
N ALA A 41 -11.24 4.07 -4.59
CA ALA A 41 -10.52 4.68 -5.71
C ALA A 41 -9.22 5.40 -5.26
N ALA A 42 -9.27 6.08 -4.12
CA ALA A 42 -8.09 6.73 -3.53
C ALA A 42 -6.98 5.73 -3.17
N GLN A 43 -7.33 4.56 -2.64
CA GLN A 43 -6.35 3.50 -2.39
C GLN A 43 -5.75 2.96 -3.69
N ARG A 44 -6.54 2.78 -4.75
CA ARG A 44 -6.05 2.27 -6.05
C ARG A 44 -4.96 3.17 -6.63
N ASP A 45 -5.17 4.48 -6.60
CA ASP A 45 -4.19 5.46 -7.10
C ASP A 45 -2.96 5.55 -6.16
N ARG A 46 -3.20 5.49 -4.85
CA ARG A 46 -2.13 5.49 -3.83
C ARG A 46 -1.21 4.29 -3.99
N PHE A 47 -1.77 3.09 -4.14
CA PHE A 47 -0.99 1.87 -4.33
C PHE A 47 -0.06 1.98 -5.54
N TRP A 48 -0.55 2.46 -6.68
CA TRP A 48 0.30 2.65 -7.86
C TRP A 48 1.43 3.63 -7.57
N THR A 49 1.09 4.76 -6.94
CA THR A 49 2.06 5.82 -6.62
C THR A 49 3.15 5.32 -5.66
N TRP A 50 2.80 4.46 -4.72
CA TRP A 50 3.72 4.01 -3.66
C TRP A 50 4.50 2.75 -4.04
N TYR A 51 3.87 1.79 -4.72
CA TYR A 51 4.43 0.46 -4.96
C TYR A 51 4.81 0.20 -6.42
N GLY A 52 4.37 1.05 -7.36
CA GLY A 52 4.64 0.89 -8.78
C GLY A 52 4.25 -0.50 -9.27
N GLY A 53 5.17 -1.20 -9.95
CA GLY A 53 4.89 -2.54 -10.49
C GLY A 53 4.50 -3.60 -9.45
N ARG A 54 4.88 -3.42 -8.18
CA ARG A 54 4.52 -4.35 -7.09
C ARG A 54 3.03 -4.31 -6.73
N THR A 55 2.26 -3.34 -7.24
CA THR A 55 0.81 -3.37 -7.07
C THR A 55 0.17 -4.59 -7.71
N LEU A 56 0.81 -5.20 -8.72
CA LEU A 56 0.33 -6.45 -9.28
C LEU A 56 0.37 -7.58 -8.24
N GLU A 57 1.42 -7.66 -7.43
CA GLU A 57 1.52 -8.63 -6.32
C GLU A 57 0.47 -8.35 -5.25
N LEU A 58 0.26 -7.07 -4.91
CA LEU A 58 -0.76 -6.66 -3.94
C LEU A 58 -2.17 -7.09 -4.40
N VAL A 59 -2.50 -6.86 -5.67
CA VAL A 59 -3.81 -7.24 -6.23
C VAL A 59 -3.97 -8.76 -6.32
N ASP A 60 -2.91 -9.48 -6.68
CA ASP A 60 -2.93 -10.94 -6.71
C ASP A 60 -3.16 -11.52 -5.31
N GLN A 61 -2.49 -10.96 -4.28
CA GLN A 61 -2.70 -11.35 -2.89
C GLN A 61 -4.14 -11.10 -2.43
N VAL A 62 -4.74 -9.96 -2.78
CA VAL A 62 -6.15 -9.68 -2.47
C VAL A 62 -7.10 -10.61 -3.23
N ASN A 63 -6.74 -11.01 -4.46
CA ASN A 63 -7.53 -11.96 -5.21
C ASN A 63 -7.51 -13.35 -4.56
N ASP A 64 -6.34 -13.79 -4.11
CA ASP A 64 -6.12 -15.11 -3.51
C ASP A 64 -6.68 -15.19 -2.08
N ASP A 65 -6.49 -14.12 -1.29
CA ASP A 65 -7.04 -13.94 0.05
C ASP A 65 -7.83 -12.63 0.16
N PRO A 66 -9.16 -12.64 -0.05
CA PRO A 66 -9.99 -11.45 0.10
C PRO A 66 -9.98 -10.84 1.49
N ALA A 67 -9.65 -11.60 2.55
CA ALA A 67 -9.56 -11.04 3.90
C ALA A 67 -8.36 -10.08 4.04
N SER A 68 -7.35 -10.21 3.18
CA SER A 68 -6.19 -9.31 3.15
C SER A 68 -6.52 -7.88 2.69
N ALA A 69 -7.71 -7.65 2.11
CA ALA A 69 -8.22 -6.31 1.80
C ALA A 69 -8.81 -5.59 3.02
N ALA A 70 -8.95 -6.27 4.16
CA ALA A 70 -9.42 -5.64 5.39
C ALA A 70 -8.37 -4.64 5.91
N ARG A 71 -8.87 -3.55 6.52
CA ARG A 71 -8.03 -2.55 7.18
C ARG A 71 -7.31 -3.17 8.37
N VAL A 72 -6.02 -2.85 8.51
CA VAL A 72 -5.20 -3.27 9.66
C VAL A 72 -5.68 -2.59 10.94
N PHE A 73 -6.03 -1.31 10.83
CA PHE A 73 -6.54 -0.51 11.95
C PHE A 73 -7.88 0.12 11.59
N PRO A 74 -8.83 0.24 12.54
CA PRO A 74 -10.15 0.82 12.27
C PRO A 74 -10.11 2.23 11.64
N ASN A 75 -9.13 3.05 12.05
CA ASN A 75 -8.98 4.46 11.65
C ASN A 75 -7.94 4.68 10.54
N SER A 76 -7.52 3.62 9.84
CA SER A 76 -6.51 3.69 8.79
C SER A 76 -7.02 3.07 7.49
N ASP A 77 -6.60 3.63 6.35
CA ASP A 77 -6.83 3.04 5.03
C ASP A 77 -5.73 2.05 4.61
N ILE A 78 -4.84 1.68 5.53
CA ILE A 78 -3.84 0.63 5.31
C ILE A 78 -4.49 -0.75 5.48
N ILE A 79 -4.30 -1.61 4.50
CA ILE A 79 -4.85 -2.98 4.47
C ILE A 79 -3.78 -4.03 4.75
N TRP A 80 -4.18 -5.26 5.08
CA TRP A 80 -3.25 -6.33 5.41
C TRP A 80 -2.32 -6.73 4.25
N ALA A 81 -2.83 -6.80 3.02
CA ALA A 81 -2.01 -7.08 1.83
C ALA A 81 -0.91 -6.02 1.62
N GLU A 82 -1.23 -4.77 1.92
CA GLU A 82 -0.28 -3.67 1.85
C GLU A 82 0.81 -3.81 2.91
N LEU A 83 0.43 -4.13 4.14
CA LEU A 83 1.37 -4.36 5.24
C LEU A 83 2.33 -5.53 4.95
N ASP A 84 1.84 -6.64 4.41
CA ASP A 84 2.68 -7.77 3.99
C ASP A 84 3.70 -7.35 2.92
N LEU A 85 3.23 -6.62 1.89
CA LEU A 85 4.11 -6.13 0.83
C LEU A 85 5.19 -5.19 1.39
N MET A 86 4.80 -4.26 2.25
CA MET A 86 5.74 -3.34 2.91
C MET A 86 6.77 -4.12 3.74
N GLN A 87 6.32 -5.10 4.51
CA GLN A 87 7.21 -5.92 5.34
C GLN A 87 8.26 -6.64 4.49
N ARG A 88 7.84 -7.30 3.40
CA ARG A 88 8.74 -8.06 2.52
C ARG A 88 9.71 -7.20 1.73
N THR A 89 9.34 -5.95 1.41
CA THR A 89 10.09 -5.13 0.45
C THR A 89 10.76 -3.89 1.05
N GLU A 90 10.43 -3.54 2.29
CA GLU A 90 10.79 -2.24 2.88
C GLU A 90 11.49 -2.39 4.24
N MET A 91 11.83 -3.63 4.63
CA MET A 91 12.60 -3.96 5.84
C MET A 91 11.96 -3.41 7.11
N ILE A 92 10.65 -3.64 7.26
CA ILE A 92 9.94 -3.34 8.51
C ILE A 92 10.34 -4.40 9.54
N VAL A 93 11.10 -3.99 10.55
CA VAL A 93 11.61 -4.87 11.62
C VAL A 93 10.90 -4.70 12.96
N SER A 94 10.03 -3.68 13.07
CA SER A 94 9.23 -3.45 14.28
C SER A 94 7.94 -2.71 13.97
N ILE A 95 6.98 -2.79 14.90
CA ILE A 95 5.74 -2.02 14.85
C ILE A 95 6.03 -0.52 14.82
N ASP A 96 7.01 -0.04 15.60
CA ASP A 96 7.36 1.39 15.64
C ASP A 96 7.88 1.90 14.29
N ASP A 97 8.67 1.08 13.58
CA ASP A 97 9.16 1.39 12.23
C ASP A 97 8.00 1.54 11.25
N PHE A 98 7.05 0.60 11.26
CA PHE A 98 5.84 0.68 10.44
C PHE A 98 5.01 1.92 10.76
N LEU A 99 4.75 2.21 12.04
CA LEU A 99 3.87 3.29 12.47
C LEU A 99 4.43 4.70 12.25
N ARG A 100 5.76 4.86 12.26
CA ARG A 100 6.43 6.17 12.19
C ARG A 100 7.17 6.44 10.90
N ARG A 101 7.84 5.44 10.33
CA ARG A 101 8.74 5.60 9.18
C ARG A 101 8.08 5.18 7.87
N ARG A 102 7.24 4.14 7.90
CA ARG A 102 6.56 3.63 6.69
C ARG A 102 5.15 4.15 6.52
N THR A 103 4.48 4.46 7.63
CA THR A 103 3.20 5.14 7.66
C THR A 103 3.32 6.42 8.49
N LEU A 104 2.34 7.32 8.32
CA LEU A 104 2.22 8.54 9.14
C LEU A 104 1.28 8.34 10.32
N LEU A 105 0.88 7.10 10.65
CA LEU A 105 -0.15 6.82 11.65
C LEU A 105 0.20 7.37 13.04
N ALA A 106 1.45 7.21 13.48
CA ALA A 106 1.90 7.78 14.75
C ALA A 106 1.97 9.33 14.77
N GLN A 107 1.85 9.99 13.62
CA GLN A 107 1.86 11.46 13.49
C GLN A 107 0.46 12.03 13.24
N THR A 108 -0.45 11.24 12.66
CA THR A 108 -1.79 11.68 12.27
C THR A 108 -2.91 11.12 13.16
N THR A 109 -2.60 10.21 14.08
CA THR A 109 -3.56 9.56 14.99
C THR A 109 -3.17 9.81 16.44
N ASP A 110 -4.16 9.97 17.31
CA ASP A 110 -3.92 10.12 18.75
C ASP A 110 -3.19 8.88 19.31
N ALA A 111 -2.22 9.11 20.19
CA ALA A 111 -1.37 8.04 20.71
C ALA A 111 -2.15 6.99 21.51
N ARG A 112 -3.23 7.36 22.21
CA ARG A 112 -4.06 6.42 22.97
C ARG A 112 -4.88 5.54 22.03
N ASP A 113 -5.52 6.15 21.05
CA ASP A 113 -6.31 5.42 20.05
C ASP A 113 -5.42 4.48 19.24
N LEU A 114 -4.21 4.92 18.89
CA LEU A 114 -3.25 4.10 18.17
C LEU A 114 -2.76 2.92 19.02
N ALA A 115 -2.50 3.12 20.32
CA ALA A 115 -2.13 2.03 21.22
C ALA A 115 -3.23 0.97 21.31
N VAL A 116 -4.49 1.38 21.47
CA VAL A 116 -5.65 0.46 21.46
C VAL A 116 -5.78 -0.24 20.11
N ALA A 117 -5.58 0.47 19.00
CA ALA A 117 -5.64 -0.13 17.67
C ALA A 117 -4.54 -1.17 17.46
N VAL A 118 -3.33 -0.92 17.95
CA VAL A 118 -2.20 -1.85 17.90
C VAL A 118 -2.44 -3.08 18.76
N GLU A 119 -2.99 -2.91 19.97
CA GLU A 119 -3.31 -4.04 20.86
C GLU A 119 -4.39 -4.96 20.27
N ASN A 120 -5.37 -4.39 19.57
CA ASN A 120 -6.44 -5.15 18.92
C ASN A 120 -6.03 -5.74 17.57
N ALA A 121 -5.05 -5.14 16.89
CA ALA A 121 -4.52 -5.69 15.67
C ALA A 121 -3.54 -6.81 16.03
N GLU A 122 -3.81 -8.04 15.59
CA GLU A 122 -2.93 -9.20 15.79
C GLU A 122 -1.62 -9.06 14.97
N LEU A 123 -0.86 -7.98 15.18
CA LEU A 123 0.36 -7.62 14.44
C LEU A 123 1.55 -8.48 14.81
N ASP A 124 1.49 -9.20 15.93
CA ASP A 124 2.52 -10.14 16.36
C ASP A 124 2.80 -11.20 15.30
N ARG A 125 1.79 -11.55 14.47
CA ARG A 125 1.95 -12.48 13.35
C ARG A 125 2.94 -12.01 12.28
N LEU A 126 3.25 -10.72 12.23
CA LEU A 126 4.20 -10.17 11.28
C LEU A 126 5.65 -10.40 11.76
N PHE A 127 5.93 -10.23 13.05
CA PHE A 127 7.31 -10.23 13.55
C PHE A 127 7.77 -11.55 14.18
N LEU A 128 6.94 -12.60 14.11
CA LEU A 128 7.22 -13.93 14.67
C LEU A 128 7.59 -15.00 13.62
N SER A 129 7.73 -14.65 12.33
CA SER A 129 8.27 -15.53 11.28
C SER A 129 9.78 -15.32 11.10
#